data_AF-A0A239KTU5-F1
#
_entry.id   AF-A0A239KTU5-F1
#
_cell.length_a   1.000
_cell.length_b   1.000
_cell.length_c   1.000
_cell.angle_alpha   90.00
_cell.angle_beta   90.00
_cell.angle_gamma   90.00
#
_symmetry.space_group_name_H-M   'P 1'
#
loop_
_entity.id
_entity.type
_entity.pdbx_description
1 polymer ?
#
loop_
_entity_poly.entity_id
_entity_poly.type
_entity_poly.pdbx_seq_one_letter_code
_entity_poly.pdbx_strand_id
1 'polypeptide(L)' 'MSSGSETRKRPHILPIRLSDEERETLAARAQAANRSVAGYVRAVALEQSPRTRDTMALIAALSRVGNNLNQLAK' A
#
# COMPACT_ATOMS: atom_id res chain seq x y z
N MET A 1 8.65 38.13 10.58
CA MET A 1 7.90 37.43 9.52
C MET A 1 7.85 35.97 9.89
N SER A 2 6.74 35.47 10.43
CA SER A 2 6.61 34.03 10.73
C SER A 2 6.41 33.31 9.41
N SER A 3 7.41 32.52 9.02
CA SER A 3 7.36 31.68 7.83
C SER A 3 6.22 30.68 8.01
N GLY A 4 5.33 30.53 7.02
CA GLY A 4 4.20 29.59 7.03
C GLY A 4 4.57 28.11 7.22
N SER A 5 5.85 27.81 7.47
CA SER A 5 6.35 26.54 7.97
C SER A 5 5.91 26.21 9.41
N GLU A 6 5.73 27.20 10.30
CA GLU A 6 5.39 26.96 11.72
C GLU A 6 3.97 26.38 11.93
N THR A 7 3.03 26.61 11.00
CA THR A 7 1.63 26.20 11.11
C THR A 7 1.26 24.97 10.26
N ARG A 8 2.25 24.26 9.70
CA ARG A 8 1.98 23.07 8.86
C ARG A 8 1.45 21.91 9.71
N LYS A 9 0.25 21.40 9.36
CA LYS A 9 -0.31 20.15 9.92
C LYS A 9 0.59 18.91 9.75
N ARG A 10 1.58 18.97 8.85
CA ARG A 10 2.51 17.87 8.55
C ARG A 10 3.92 18.44 8.46
N PRO A 11 4.68 18.47 9.57
CA PRO A 11 5.98 19.14 9.63
C PRO A 11 7.12 18.29 9.03
N HIS A 12 6.97 16.97 8.95
CA HIS A 12 8.01 16.07 8.46
C HIS A 12 7.91 15.81 6.96
N ILE A 13 9.07 15.66 6.31
CA ILE A 13 9.22 15.37 4.88
C ILE A 13 9.81 13.97 4.72
N LEU A 14 9.30 13.20 3.76
CA LEU A 14 9.86 11.91 3.33
C LEU A 14 10.46 12.09 1.93
N PRO A 15 11.78 12.33 1.80
CA PRO A 15 12.44 12.43 0.50
C PRO A 15 12.72 11.02 -0.05
N ILE A 16 12.24 10.75 -1.26
CA ILE A 16 12.53 9.52 -2.01
C ILE A 16 13.06 9.89 -3.39
N ARG A 17 14.04 9.14 -3.88
CA ARG A 17 14.50 9.24 -5.27
C ARG A 17 13.59 8.38 -6.14
N LEU A 18 13.28 8.87 -7.33
CA LEU A 18 12.45 8.21 -8.31
C LEU A 18 13.13 8.31 -9.67
N SER A 19 12.99 7.28 -10.50
CA SER A 19 13.20 7.42 -11.95
C SER A 19 12.09 8.29 -12.56
N ASP A 20 12.29 8.69 -13.82
CA ASP A 20 11.26 9.40 -14.58
C ASP A 20 10.00 8.54 -14.74
N GLU A 21 10.15 7.23 -15.04
CA GLU A 21 9.00 6.33 -15.19
C GLU A 21 8.24 6.14 -13.87
N GLU A 22 8.96 6.03 -12.74
CA GLU A 22 8.33 5.90 -11.42
C GLU A 22 7.52 7.15 -11.06
N ARG A 23 8.08 8.34 -11.35
CA ARG A 23 7.42 9.62 -11.12
C ARG A 23 6.16 9.77 -11.97
N GLU A 24 6.23 9.44 -13.26
CA GLU A 24 5.08 9.48 -14.17
C GLU A 24 3.99 8.49 -13.74
N THR A 25 4.39 7.27 -13.38
CA THR A 25 3.46 6.24 -12.88
C THR A 25 2.72 6.71 -11.64
N LEU A 26 3.41 7.31 -10.67
CA LEU A 26 2.79 7.86 -9.46
C LEU A 26 1.83 9.01 -9.78
N ALA A 27 2.18 9.88 -10.74
CA ALA A 27 1.31 10.96 -11.17
C ALA A 27 0.02 10.44 -11.82
N ALA A 28 0.12 9.48 -12.74
CA ALA A 28 -1.02 8.88 -13.41
C ALA A 28 -1.95 8.16 -12.43
N ARG A 29 -1.40 7.39 -11.47
CA ARG A 29 -2.19 6.70 -10.44
C ARG A 29 -2.88 7.69 -9.49
N ALA A 30 -2.20 8.77 -9.12
CA ALA A 30 -2.79 9.81 -8.29
C ALA A 30 -3.95 10.53 -9.00
N GLN A 31 -3.78 10.85 -10.29
CA GLN A 31 -4.80 11.44 -11.13
C GLN A 31 -6.03 10.52 -11.24
N ALA A 32 -5.82 9.23 -11.54
CA ALA A 32 -6.91 8.25 -11.60
C ALA A 32 -7.69 8.13 -10.28
N ALA A 33 -7.03 8.38 -9.14
CA ALA A 33 -7.62 8.37 -7.81
C ALA A 33 -8.20 9.73 -7.37
N ASN A 34 -8.20 10.76 -8.23
CA ASN A 34 -8.59 12.15 -7.91
C ASN A 34 -7.86 12.70 -6.68
N ARG A 35 -6.56 12.42 -6.55
CA ARG A 35 -5.72 12.85 -5.44
C ARG A 35 -4.46 13.55 -5.94
N SER A 36 -3.85 14.39 -5.10
CA SER A 36 -2.48 14.84 -5.33
C SER A 36 -1.51 13.67 -5.15
N VAL A 37 -0.33 13.71 -5.78
CA VAL A 37 0.70 12.65 -5.65
C VAL A 37 1.03 12.36 -4.19
N ALA A 38 1.25 13.40 -3.38
CA ALA A 38 1.53 13.24 -1.95
C ALA A 38 0.33 12.67 -1.16
N GLY A 39 -0.90 13.02 -1.55
CA GLY A 39 -2.12 12.46 -0.95
C GLY A 39 -2.33 11.00 -1.32
N TYR A 40 -2.06 10.63 -2.57
CA TYR A 40 -2.11 9.27 -3.07
C TYR A 40 -1.07 8.38 -2.39
N VAL A 41 0.21 8.77 -2.41
CA VAL A 41 1.30 8.00 -1.79
C VAL A 41 1.03 7.78 -0.31
N ARG A 42 0.57 8.82 0.41
CA ARG A 42 0.23 8.67 1.83
C ARG A 42 -0.91 7.68 2.06
N ALA A 43 -1.97 7.76 1.26
CA ALA A 43 -3.11 6.85 1.38
C ALA A 43 -2.68 5.40 1.14
N VAL A 44 -1.95 5.15 0.06
CA VAL A 44 -1.46 3.81 -0.25
C VAL A 44 -0.49 3.30 0.82
N ALA A 45 0.45 4.12 1.27
CA ALA A 45 1.49 3.69 2.20
C ALA A 45 1.03 3.54 3.66
N LEU A 46 0.00 4.29 4.09
CA LEU A 46 -0.48 4.27 5.48
C LEU A 46 -1.80 3.51 5.65
N GLU A 47 -2.67 3.47 4.63
CA GLU A 47 -4.00 2.82 4.75
C GLU A 47 -3.95 1.35 4.32
N GLN A 48 -2.94 0.92 3.56
CA GLN A 48 -2.74 -0.50 3.28
C GLN A 48 -1.92 -1.14 4.39
N SER A 49 -2.50 -2.10 5.10
CA SER A 49 -1.71 -3.01 5.94
C SER A 49 -0.70 -3.73 5.03
N PRO A 50 0.58 -3.83 5.43
CA PRO A 50 1.52 -4.67 4.71
C PRO A 50 0.89 -6.07 4.62
N ARG A 51 0.82 -6.65 3.42
CA ARG A 51 0.52 -8.08 3.31
C ARG A 51 1.63 -8.81 4.04
N THR A 52 1.38 -9.22 5.27
CA THR A 52 2.26 -10.14 5.97
C THR A 52 2.33 -11.40 5.11
N ARG A 53 3.55 -11.91 4.92
CA ARG A 53 3.87 -13.02 4.01
C ARG A 53 3.23 -14.37 4.38
N ASP A 54 2.17 -14.38 5.18
CA ASP A 54 1.49 -15.60 5.62
C ASP A 54 0.43 -16.10 4.62
N THR A 55 0.30 -15.47 3.45
CA THR A 55 -0.59 -15.97 2.40
C THR A 55 -0.24 -17.40 1.99
N MET A 56 1.04 -17.78 2.00
CA MET A 56 1.45 -19.16 1.69
C MET A 56 1.11 -20.14 2.81
N ALA A 57 1.24 -19.75 4.07
CA ALA A 57 0.83 -20.57 5.21
C ALA A 57 -0.70 -20.78 5.22
N LEU A 58 -1.46 -19.74 4.89
CA LEU A 58 -2.91 -19.79 4.72
C LEU A 58 -3.34 -20.69 3.56
N ILE A 59 -2.67 -20.61 2.40
CA ILE A 59 -2.93 -21.50 1.25
C ILE A 59 -2.65 -22.97 1.61
N ALA A 60 -1.55 -23.22 2.34
CA ALA A 60 -1.22 -24.57 2.79
C ALA A 60 -2.24 -25.13 3.80
N ALA A 61 -2.69 -24.29 4.75
CA ALA A 61 -3.74 -24.65 5.69
C ALA A 61 -5.07 -24.95 4.97
N LEU A 62 -5.46 -24.10 4.00
CA LEU A 62 -6.66 -24.30 3.19
C LEU A 62 -6.59 -25.60 2.37
N SER A 63 -5.43 -25.89 1.77
CA SER A 63 -5.20 -27.13 1.01
C SER A 63 -5.35 -28.37 1.89
N ARG A 64 -4.86 -28.32 3.14
CA ARG A 64 -5.03 -29.41 4.11
C ARG A 64 -6.50 -29.64 4.46
N VAL A 65 -7.25 -28.56 4.71
CA VAL A 65 -8.70 -28.64 4.98
C VAL A 65 -9.44 -29.26 3.80
N GLY A 66 -9.15 -28.80 2.57
CA GLY A 66 -9.74 -29.34 1.35
C GLY A 66 -9.47 -30.83 1.15
N ASN A 67 -8.24 -31.28 1.40
CA ASN A 67 -7.88 -32.70 1.31
C ASN A 67 -8.65 -33.58 2.32
N ASN A 68 -8.80 -33.11 3.57
CA ASN A 68 -9.53 -33.87 4.58
C ASN A 68 -11.03 -33.97 4.23
N LEU A 69 -11.63 -32.88 3.75
CA LEU A 69 -13.03 -32.90 3.28
C LEU A 69 -13.21 -33.87 2.11
N ASN A 70 -12.26 -33.90 1.17
CA ASN A 70 -12.29 -34.82 0.03
C ASN A 70 -12.17 -36.30 0.44
N GLN A 71 -11.52 -36.59 1.57
CA GLN A 71 -11.44 -37.94 2.13
C GLN A 71 -12.73 -38.36 2.83
N LEU A 72 -13.47 -37.42 3.41
CA LEU A 72 -14.76 -37.66 4.06
C LEU A 72 -15.93 -37.76 3.07
N ALA A 73 -15.77 -37.16 1.88
CA ALA A 73 -16.75 -37.19 0.81
C ALA A 73 -16.59 -38.42 -0.13
N LYS A 74 -15.56 -39.24 0.09
CA LYS A 74 -15.35 -40.54 -0.55
C LYS A 74 -15.76 -41.65 0.40
#